data_AF-A0AB38EJH2-F1
#
_entry.id   AF-A0AB38EJH2-F1
#
_cell.length_a   1.000
_cell.length_b   1.000
_cell.length_c   1.000
_cell.angle_alpha   90.00
_cell.angle_beta   90.00
_cell.angle_gamma   90.00
#
_symmetry.space_group_name_H-M   'P 1'
#
loop_
_entity.id
_entity.type
_entity.pdbx_description
1 polymer ?
#
loop_
_entity_poly.entity_id
_entity_poly.type
_entity_poly.pdbx_seq_one_letter_code
_entity_poly.pdbx_strand_id
1 'polypeptide(L)'
;MMADFGFVYALCSPCMPGMYKIGSTKRSPHERASEVSNSTGVPEQYLVAFYIEIQSPLSVEKAIHRLFDGRRVSANREFFQVPLIEIIRAMEGDGDYVSSWDSDMAVEARYPGQVSPYNPLWFEQSLHSGAFINSVRRPRQ
;
A
#
# COMPACT_ATOMS: atom_id res chain seq x y z
N MET A 1 24.51 19.40 8.08
CA MET A 1 23.06 19.31 7.81
C MET A 1 22.69 17.85 7.99
N MET A 2 21.82 17.51 8.95
CA MET A 2 21.46 16.10 9.19
C MET A 2 20.49 15.66 8.12
N ALA A 3 20.78 14.56 7.44
CA ALA A 3 19.87 13.97 6.47
C ALA A 3 18.61 13.47 7.21
N ASP A 4 17.44 13.96 6.80
CA ASP A 4 16.16 13.57 7.39
C ASP A 4 15.64 12.31 6.71
N PHE A 5 15.95 11.15 7.28
CA PHE A 5 15.50 9.86 6.77
C PHE A 5 14.15 9.45 7.37
N GLY A 6 13.36 8.74 6.57
CA GLY A 6 12.12 8.13 7.01
C GLY A 6 11.47 7.37 5.87
N PHE A 7 10.16 7.21 5.96
CA PHE A 7 9.39 6.38 5.05
C PHE A 7 8.27 7.16 4.40
N VAL A 8 7.99 6.83 3.15
CA VAL A 8 6.74 7.15 2.48
C VAL A 8 5.98 5.85 2.30
N TYR A 9 4.70 5.82 2.67
CA TYR A 9 3.91 4.59 2.71
C TYR A 9 2.53 4.77 2.09
N ALA A 10 1.96 3.64 1.68
CA ALA A 10 0.56 3.50 1.30
C ALA A 10 -0.13 2.54 2.26
N LEU A 11 -1.18 3.00 2.93
CA LEU A 11 -2.04 2.17 3.79
C LEU A 11 -3.33 1.82 3.05
N CYS A 12 -3.82 0.61 3.26
CA CYS A 12 -5.14 0.17 2.83
C CYS A 12 -5.96 -0.28 4.05
N SER A 13 -7.29 -0.36 3.90
CA SER A 13 -8.19 -0.91 4.91
C SER A 13 -9.17 -1.85 4.21
N PRO A 14 -9.50 -3.02 4.81
CA PRO A 14 -10.45 -3.93 4.20
C PRO A 14 -11.86 -3.35 4.02
N CYS A 15 -12.25 -2.42 4.88
CA CYS A 15 -13.48 -1.67 4.77
C CYS A 15 -13.51 -0.66 3.60
N MET A 16 -12.36 -0.39 2.96
CA MET A 16 -12.25 0.61 1.88
C MET A 16 -11.38 0.07 0.72
N PRO A 17 -11.82 -0.98 -0.01
CA PRO A 17 -11.04 -1.58 -1.08
C PRO A 17 -10.75 -0.60 -2.22
N GLY A 18 -9.52 -0.63 -2.75
CA GLY A 18 -9.10 0.23 -3.86
C GLY A 18 -8.84 1.70 -3.49
N MET A 19 -8.96 2.05 -2.20
CA MET A 19 -8.60 3.36 -1.68
C MET A 19 -7.36 3.25 -0.77
N TYR A 20 -6.41 4.15 -0.97
CA TYR A 20 -5.15 4.15 -0.24
C TYR A 20 -4.92 5.49 0.47
N LYS A 21 -4.48 5.43 1.72
CA LYS A 21 -3.93 6.58 2.42
C LYS A 21 -2.43 6.66 2.14
N ILE A 22 -1.98 7.76 1.55
CA ILE A 22 -0.55 8.00 1.31
C ILE A 22 -0.04 8.98 2.36
N GLY A 23 1.03 8.63 3.05
CA GLY A 23 1.63 9.50 4.06
C GLY A 23 3.11 9.23 4.27
N SER A 24 3.74 10.00 5.16
CA SER A 24 5.11 9.78 5.60
C SER A 24 5.24 9.63 7.12
N THR A 25 6.38 9.06 7.55
CA THR A 25 6.73 8.92 8.97
C THR A 25 8.25 8.81 9.13
N LYS A 26 8.78 9.17 10.30
CA LYS A 26 10.19 8.91 10.67
C LYS A 26 10.38 7.58 11.42
N ARG A 27 9.28 6.92 11.77
CA ARG A 27 9.23 5.62 12.46
C ARG A 27 8.73 4.54 11.51
N SER A 28 8.61 3.29 11.96
CA SER A 28 8.07 2.21 11.13
C SER A 28 6.68 2.54 10.55
N PRO A 29 6.43 2.30 9.24
CA PRO A 29 5.11 2.41 8.64
C PRO A 29 4.06 1.52 9.33
N HIS A 30 4.47 0.37 9.87
CA HIS A 30 3.58 -0.55 10.59
C HIS A 30 3.13 0.03 11.93
N GLU A 31 4.02 0.70 12.66
CA GLU A 31 3.64 1.45 13.88
C GLU A 31 2.64 2.55 13.53
N ARG A 32 2.90 3.29 12.44
CA ARG A 32 2.00 4.36 12.00
C ARG A 32 0.63 3.83 11.58
N ALA A 33 0.59 2.68 10.90
CA ALA A 33 -0.66 2.00 10.56
C ALA A 33 -1.48 1.65 11.81
N SER A 34 -0.84 1.12 12.85
CA SER A 34 -1.47 0.82 14.14
C SER A 34 -2.02 2.07 14.82
N GLU A 35 -1.25 3.17 14.87
CA GLU A 35 -1.70 4.45 15.43
C GLU A 35 -2.94 5.00 14.74
N VAL A 36 -2.94 5.00 13.40
CA VAL A 36 -4.09 5.49 12.61
C VAL A 36 -5.30 4.59 12.82
N SER A 37 -5.10 3.29 12.97
CA SER A 37 -6.15 2.31 13.25
C SER A 37 -6.83 2.51 14.61
N ASN A 38 -6.09 3.00 15.61
CA ASN A 38 -6.61 3.26 16.95
C ASN A 38 -7.45 4.55 17.05
N SER A 39 -7.61 5.29 15.95
CA SER A 39 -8.47 6.48 15.94
C SER A 39 -9.96 6.13 15.96
N THR A 40 -10.75 6.91 16.71
CA THR A 40 -12.20 6.73 16.81
C THR A 40 -12.87 6.88 15.46
N GLY A 41 -13.66 5.90 15.03
CA GLY A 41 -14.38 5.94 13.75
C GLY A 41 -13.74 5.13 12.62
N VAL A 42 -12.66 4.40 12.89
CA VAL A 42 -12.10 3.41 11.96
C VAL A 42 -12.69 2.03 12.30
N PRO A 43 -13.47 1.40 11.39
CA PRO A 43 -14.12 0.12 11.66
C PRO A 43 -13.14 -1.07 11.68
N GLU A 44 -12.01 -0.95 10.98
CA GLU A 44 -11.04 -2.04 10.83
C GLU A 44 -9.62 -1.50 10.63
N GLN A 45 -8.63 -2.28 11.08
CA GLN A 45 -7.24 -1.87 11.08
C GLN A 45 -6.72 -1.58 9.67
N TYR A 46 -5.90 -0.53 9.56
CA TYR A 46 -5.11 -0.26 8.38
C TYR A 46 -3.94 -1.23 8.29
N LEU A 47 -3.70 -1.70 7.08
CA LEU A 47 -2.55 -2.52 6.72
C LEU A 47 -1.60 -1.71 5.85
N VAL A 48 -0.31 -1.99 5.95
CA VAL A 48 0.69 -1.39 5.06
C VAL A 48 0.64 -2.14 3.72
N ALA A 49 0.21 -1.47 2.67
CA ALA A 49 0.21 -2.04 1.33
C ALA A 49 1.60 -1.98 0.69
N PHE A 50 2.32 -0.87 0.89
CA PHE A 50 3.67 -0.66 0.37
C PHE A 50 4.36 0.50 1.10
N TYR A 51 5.69 0.51 1.12
CA TYR A 51 6.47 1.67 1.57
C TYR A 51 7.85 1.70 0.92
N ILE A 52 8.50 2.87 0.94
CA ILE A 52 9.92 3.07 0.61
C ILE A 52 10.64 3.76 1.76
N GLU A 53 11.95 3.55 1.87
CA GLU A 53 12.83 4.29 2.77
C GLU A 53 13.60 5.36 1.98
N ILE A 54 13.55 6.61 2.44
CA ILE A 54 14.02 7.74 1.65
C ILE A 54 14.47 8.92 2.51
N GLN A 55 15.38 9.73 1.98
CA GLN A 55 15.69 11.05 2.52
C GLN A 55 14.61 12.08 2.14
N SER A 56 14.26 12.96 3.06
CA SER A 56 13.22 13.99 2.88
C SER A 56 11.84 13.42 2.50
N PRO A 57 11.31 12.47 3.28
CA PRO A 57 10.06 11.77 2.95
C PRO A 57 8.87 12.71 2.79
N LEU A 58 8.83 13.82 3.52
CA LEU A 58 7.77 14.84 3.41
C LEU A 58 7.74 15.51 2.02
N SER A 59 8.90 15.72 1.40
CA SER A 59 8.97 16.33 0.06
C SER A 59 8.45 15.37 -1.00
N VAL A 60 8.82 14.09 -0.88
CA VAL A 60 8.39 13.02 -1.80
C VAL A 60 6.90 12.73 -1.65
N GLU A 61 6.40 12.66 -0.42
CA GLU A 61 4.96 12.55 -0.13
C GLU A 61 4.16 13.65 -0.82
N LYS A 62 4.59 14.92 -0.66
CA LYS A 62 3.93 16.06 -1.31
C LYS A 62 3.95 15.98 -2.83
N ALA A 63 5.04 15.47 -3.41
CA ALA A 63 5.14 15.27 -4.85
C ALA A 63 4.14 14.21 -5.34
N ILE A 64 4.04 13.08 -4.64
CA ILE A 64 3.08 12.01 -4.94
C ILE A 64 1.63 12.48 -4.76
N HIS A 65 1.36 13.25 -3.69
CA HIS A 65 0.06 13.85 -3.45
C HIS A 65 -0.38 14.78 -4.57
N ARG A 66 0.54 15.56 -5.15
CA ARG A 66 0.26 16.42 -6.31
C ARG A 66 0.06 15.60 -7.58
N LEU A 67 0.87 14.57 -7.78
CA LEU A 67 0.76 13.67 -8.93
C LEU A 67 -0.63 13.01 -9.00
N PHE A 68 -1.18 12.63 -7.84
CA PHE A 68 -2.49 11.96 -7.76
C PHE A 68 -3.64 12.87 -7.34
N ASP A 69 -3.47 14.19 -7.39
CA ASP A 69 -4.49 15.11 -6.88
C ASP A 69 -5.85 14.96 -7.58
N GLY A 70 -5.85 14.72 -8.90
CA GLY A 70 -7.08 14.44 -9.66
C GLY A 70 -7.78 13.11 -9.32
N ARG A 71 -7.13 12.25 -8.52
CA ARG A 71 -7.69 10.98 -8.02
C ARG A 71 -7.82 10.96 -6.50
N ARG A 72 -7.75 12.13 -5.87
CA ARG A 72 -7.96 12.31 -4.43
C ARG A 72 -9.46 12.23 -4.13
N VAL A 73 -9.82 11.46 -3.11
CA VAL A 73 -11.23 11.22 -2.74
C VAL A 73 -11.87 12.44 -2.09
N SER A 74 -11.10 13.23 -1.35
CA SER A 74 -11.55 14.49 -0.76
C SER A 74 -10.39 15.46 -0.70
N ALA A 75 -10.61 16.72 -1.08
CA ALA A 75 -9.58 17.76 -1.11
C ALA A 75 -8.83 17.91 0.24
N ASN A 76 -9.51 17.68 1.36
CA ASN A 76 -8.95 17.85 2.69
C ASN A 76 -8.34 16.57 3.29
N ARG A 77 -8.34 15.46 2.55
CA ARG A 77 -7.83 14.19 3.06
C ARG A 77 -6.82 13.56 2.11
N GLU A 78 -5.93 12.77 2.68
CA GLU A 78 -4.81 12.12 1.99
C GLU A 78 -5.19 10.72 1.49
N PHE A 79 -6.42 10.57 0.99
CA PHE A 79 -6.93 9.32 0.43
C PHE A 79 -7.05 9.43 -1.08
N PHE A 80 -6.61 8.40 -1.77
CA PHE A 80 -6.51 8.36 -3.22
C PHE A 80 -7.11 7.06 -3.74
N GLN A 81 -7.88 7.16 -4.83
CA GLN A 81 -8.43 6.00 -5.53
C GLN A 81 -7.61 5.74 -6.78
N VAL A 82 -6.57 4.91 -6.60
CA VAL A 82 -5.54 4.66 -7.62
C VAL A 82 -5.14 3.18 -7.54
N PRO A 83 -4.89 2.50 -8.67
CA PRO A 83 -4.31 1.17 -8.64
C PRO A 83 -2.99 1.13 -7.86
N LEU A 84 -2.79 0.11 -7.02
CA LEU A 84 -1.61 0.02 -6.15
C LEU A 84 -0.29 0.08 -6.95
N ILE A 85 -0.26 -0.54 -8.12
CA ILE A 85 0.93 -0.53 -9.00
C ILE A 85 1.34 0.87 -9.44
N GLU A 86 0.39 1.80 -9.63
CA GLU A 86 0.71 3.18 -9.97
C GLU A 86 1.28 3.93 -8.76
N ILE A 87 0.79 3.64 -7.55
CA ILE A 87 1.35 4.20 -6.31
C ILE A 87 2.78 3.70 -6.10
N ILE A 88 3.01 2.40 -6.28
CA ILE A 88 4.34 1.77 -6.20
C ILE A 88 5.30 2.46 -7.16
N ARG A 89 4.94 2.59 -8.45
CA ARG A 89 5.77 3.26 -9.46
C ARG A 89 6.04 4.72 -9.11
N ALA A 90 5.05 5.44 -8.61
CA ALA A 90 5.24 6.84 -8.21
C ALA A 90 6.16 6.99 -6.99
N MET A 91 6.17 6.01 -6.09
CA MET A 91 7.10 5.98 -4.95
C MET A 91 8.51 5.59 -5.38
N GLU A 92 8.67 4.57 -6.21
CA GLU A 92 9.98 4.11 -6.68
C GLU A 92 10.63 5.06 -7.69
N GLY A 93 9.83 5.88 -8.37
CA GLY A 93 10.30 6.76 -9.43
C GLY A 93 10.85 5.95 -10.61
N ASP A 94 12.03 6.35 -11.10
CA ASP A 94 12.75 5.64 -12.17
C ASP A 94 13.60 4.46 -11.65
N GLY A 95 13.31 3.97 -10.44
CA GLY A 95 14.12 2.96 -9.72
C GLY A 95 15.12 3.58 -8.74
N ASP A 96 15.00 4.88 -8.48
CA ASP A 96 15.84 5.61 -7.52
C ASP A 96 15.59 5.17 -6.07
N TYR A 97 14.42 4.61 -5.80
CA TYR A 97 14.03 4.17 -4.47
C TYR A 97 13.58 2.72 -4.51
N VAL A 98 14.07 1.94 -3.56
CA VAL A 98 13.72 0.53 -3.41
C VAL A 98 13.01 0.34 -2.08
N SER A 99 12.02 -0.55 -2.08
CA SER A 99 11.50 -1.06 -0.82
C SER A 99 12.37 -2.19 -0.30
N SER A 100 12.59 -2.21 1.02
CA SER A 100 13.14 -3.36 1.72
C SER A 100 12.08 -4.44 1.99
N TRP A 101 10.80 -4.17 1.70
CA TRP A 101 9.69 -5.05 2.00
C TRP A 101 8.50 -4.82 1.07
N ASP A 102 8.06 -5.89 0.41
CA ASP A 102 6.80 -5.89 -0.35
C ASP A 102 5.75 -6.71 0.42
N SER A 103 4.55 -6.15 0.56
CA SER A 103 3.39 -6.92 1.03
C SER A 103 2.95 -7.92 -0.05
N ASP A 104 2.16 -8.94 0.32
CA ASP A 104 1.53 -9.83 -0.66
C ASP A 104 0.70 -9.03 -1.69
N MET A 105 0.09 -7.90 -1.30
CA MET A 105 -0.62 -7.01 -2.23
C MET A 105 0.33 -6.32 -3.22
N ALA A 106 1.50 -5.89 -2.76
CA ALA A 106 2.51 -5.27 -3.63
C ALA A 106 3.09 -6.30 -4.61
N VAL A 107 3.37 -7.52 -4.14
CA VAL A 107 3.79 -8.64 -4.99
C VAL A 107 2.74 -8.94 -6.06
N GLU A 108 1.47 -9.09 -5.67
CA GLU A 108 0.39 -9.33 -6.64
C GLU A 108 0.23 -8.16 -7.62
N ALA A 109 0.37 -6.92 -7.17
CA ALA A 109 0.27 -5.74 -8.02
C ALA A 109 1.39 -5.67 -9.07
N ARG A 110 2.60 -6.12 -8.74
CA ARG A 110 3.74 -6.18 -9.69
C ARG A 110 3.67 -7.42 -10.58
N TYR A 111 3.33 -8.55 -10.01
CA TYR A 111 3.41 -9.87 -10.63
C TYR A 111 2.13 -10.66 -10.36
N PRO A 112 1.03 -10.35 -11.07
CA PRO A 112 -0.25 -11.01 -10.84
C PRO A 112 -0.15 -12.53 -10.92
N GLY A 113 -0.74 -13.23 -9.95
CA GLY A 113 -0.74 -14.68 -9.85
C GLY A 113 0.53 -15.31 -9.25
N GLN A 114 1.50 -14.51 -8.79
CA GLN A 114 2.70 -15.03 -8.12
C GLN A 114 2.55 -15.15 -6.60
N VAL A 115 1.49 -14.60 -6.00
CA VAL A 115 1.21 -14.82 -4.57
C VAL A 115 0.86 -16.28 -4.32
N SER A 116 1.37 -16.81 -3.21
CA SER A 116 1.18 -18.20 -2.80
C SER A 116 -0.29 -18.64 -2.95
N PRO A 117 -0.56 -19.79 -3.57
CA PRO A 117 -1.92 -20.31 -3.69
C PRO A 117 -2.53 -20.62 -2.30
N TYR A 118 -1.67 -20.92 -1.31
CA TYR A 118 -2.08 -21.31 0.03
C TYR A 118 -2.42 -20.12 0.95
N ASN A 119 -2.07 -18.89 0.57
CA ASN A 119 -2.37 -17.68 1.32
C ASN A 119 -3.09 -16.67 0.40
N PRO A 120 -4.41 -16.81 0.19
CA PRO A 120 -5.17 -15.88 -0.64
C PRO A 120 -5.14 -14.48 -0.02
N LEU A 121 -5.13 -13.44 -0.86
CA LEU A 121 -5.15 -12.07 -0.38
C LEU A 121 -6.45 -11.82 0.39
N TRP A 122 -6.39 -10.98 1.42
CA TRP A 122 -7.54 -10.75 2.30
C TRP A 122 -8.82 -10.35 1.53
N PHE A 123 -8.70 -9.60 0.43
CA PHE A 123 -9.85 -9.20 -0.37
C PHE A 123 -10.43 -10.33 -1.24
N GLU A 124 -9.61 -11.32 -1.59
CA GLU A 124 -10.06 -12.49 -2.35
C GLU A 124 -10.83 -13.46 -1.47
N GLN A 125 -10.49 -13.51 -0.17
CA GLN A 125 -11.16 -14.38 0.81
C GLN A 125 -12.65 -14.04 0.98
N SER A 126 -13.05 -12.80 0.69
CA SER A 126 -14.46 -12.39 0.70
C SER A 126 -15.19 -12.71 -0.61
N LEU A 127 -14.47 -12.93 -1.71
CA LEU A 127 -15.05 -13.18 -3.04
C LEU A 127 -15.11 -14.68 -3.38
N HIS A 128 -14.11 -15.44 -2.93
CA HIS A 128 -13.94 -16.83 -3.31
C HIS A 128 -13.56 -17.69 -2.10
N SER A 129 -13.96 -18.96 -2.13
CA SER A 129 -13.46 -19.93 -1.15
C SER A 129 -11.96 -20.16 -1.36
N GLY A 130 -11.22 -20.39 -0.27
CA GLY A 130 -9.80 -20.72 -0.37
C GLY A 130 -9.54 -21.95 -1.25
N ALA A 131 -10.45 -22.93 -1.27
CA ALA A 131 -10.36 -24.10 -2.15
C ALA A 131 -10.44 -23.72 -3.65
N PHE A 132 -11.28 -22.75 -4.01
CA PHE A 132 -11.39 -22.26 -5.38
C PHE A 132 -10.13 -21.49 -5.80
N ILE A 133 -9.61 -20.58 -4.97
CA ILE A 133 -8.37 -19.85 -5.29
C ILE A 133 -7.20 -20.82 -5.48
N ASN A 134 -7.08 -21.81 -4.59
CA ASN A 134 -6.09 -22.87 -4.69
C ASN A 134 -6.20 -23.68 -5.99
N SER A 135 -7.41 -23.96 -6.48
CA SER A 135 -7.58 -24.75 -7.70
C SER A 135 -7.20 -23.96 -8.96
N VAL A 136 -7.48 -22.66 -8.99
CA VAL A 136 -7.19 -21.79 -10.15
C VAL A 136 -5.71 -21.39 -10.22
N ARG A 137 -5.04 -21.18 -9.07
CA ARG A 137 -3.63 -20.79 -9.02
C ARG A 137 -2.63 -21.95 -9.08
N ARG A 138 -3.09 -23.21 -9.03
CA ARG A 138 -2.20 -24.34 -9.25
C ARG A 138 -1.65 -24.27 -10.69
N PRO A 139 -0.33 -24.38 -10.87
CA PRO A 139 0.22 -24.50 -12.22
C PRO A 139 -0.41 -25.73 -12.88
N ARG A 140 -0.99 -25.54 -14.06
CA ARG A 140 -1.43 -26.67 -14.89
C ARG A 140 -0.18 -27.49 -15.23
N GLN A 141 -0.15 -28.74 -14.78
CA GLN A 141 0.84 -29.72 -15.21
C GLN A 141 0.68 -30.01 -16.71
#